data_AF-A0A2D4HEU7-F1
#
_entry.id   AF-A0A2D4HEU7-F1
#
_cell.length_a   1.000
_cell.length_b   1.000
_cell.length_c   1.000
_cell.angle_alpha   90.00
_cell.angle_beta   90.00
_cell.angle_gamma   90.00
#
_symmetry.space_group_name_H-M   'P 1'
#
loop_
_entity.id
_entity.type
_entity.pdbx_description
1 polymer ?
#
loop_
_entity_poly.entity_id
_entity_poly.type
_entity_poly.pdbx_seq_one_letter_code
_entity_poly.pdbx_strand_id
1 'polypeptide(L)'
;WMRQKPGQGLEWLVHYYSSGNKYYLPTIQGRFTASKDSSKFYLQMNNLKVEDTAVYYCARGSNWTYFDYWGKGTSVVIIRESPKAPSLFPLIPSGDNSETTDITIGCL
;
A
#
# COMPACT_ATOMS: atom_id res chain seq x y z
N TRP A 1 -11.70 -4.02 2.42
CA TRP A 1 -10.42 -3.29 2.42
C TRP A 1 -9.43 -4.05 3.28
N MET A 2 -8.22 -4.22 2.76
CA MET A 2 -7.09 -4.87 3.43
C MET A 2 -5.92 -3.88 3.46
N ARG A 3 -5.00 -4.02 4.40
CA ARG A 3 -3.71 -3.35 4.34
C ARG A 3 -2.56 -4.31 4.60
N GLN A 4 -1.38 -3.97 4.09
CA GLN A 4 -0.15 -4.65 4.41
C GLN A 4 0.87 -3.63 4.90
N LYS A 5 1.31 -3.77 6.15
CA LYS A 5 2.39 -2.94 6.70
C LYS A 5 3.75 -3.49 6.26
N PRO A 6 4.79 -2.66 6.14
CA PRO A 6 6.14 -3.14 5.82
C PRO A 6 6.58 -4.24 6.78
N GLY A 7 7.02 -5.38 6.23
CA GLY A 7 7.47 -6.54 7.01
C GLY A 7 6.36 -7.32 7.73
N GLN A 8 5.08 -7.00 7.51
CA GLN A 8 3.95 -7.68 8.15
C GLN A 8 3.04 -8.39 7.13
N GLY A 9 2.21 -9.30 7.65
CA GLY A 9 1.16 -9.96 6.87
C GLY A 9 0.02 -9.01 6.48
N LEU A 10 -0.92 -9.54 5.71
CA LEU A 10 -2.15 -8.85 5.36
C LEU A 10 -3.05 -8.71 6.59
N GLU A 11 -3.50 -7.49 6.86
CA GLU A 11 -4.45 -7.15 7.91
C GLU A 11 -5.78 -6.74 7.28
N TRP A 12 -6.86 -7.33 7.78
CA TRP A 12 -8.19 -6.97 7.34
C TRP A 12 -8.68 -5.70 8.05
N LEU A 13 -9.21 -4.75 7.29
CA LEU A 13 -9.65 -3.45 7.83
C LEU A 13 -11.16 -3.28 7.81
N VAL A 14 -11.78 -3.54 6.67
CA VAL A 14 -13.20 -3.26 6.46
C VAL A 14 -13.87 -4.38 5.67
N HIS A 15 -14.92 -4.96 6.24
CA HIS A 15 -15.94 -5.69 5.49
C HIS A 15 -16.94 -4.69 4.97
N TYR A 16 -17.28 -4.78 3.69
CA TYR A 16 -18.38 -4.02 3.15
C TYR A 16 -19.27 -4.96 2.36
N TYR A 17 -20.37 -5.39 2.97
CA TYR A 17 -21.39 -6.19 2.31
C TYR A 17 -22.40 -5.27 1.62
N SER A 18 -22.89 -4.26 2.35
CA SER A 18 -23.77 -3.21 1.83
C SER A 18 -23.56 -1.90 2.60
N SER A 19 -24.23 -0.82 2.20
CA SER A 19 -24.13 0.47 2.89
C SER A 19 -24.53 0.41 4.36
N GLY A 20 -25.53 -0.44 4.69
CA GLY A 20 -26.00 -0.69 6.05
C GLY A 20 -25.35 -1.89 6.76
N ASN A 21 -24.58 -2.72 6.05
CA ASN A 21 -23.90 -3.88 6.62
C ASN A 21 -22.40 -3.84 6.29
N LYS A 22 -21.66 -3.28 7.22
CA LYS A 22 -20.21 -3.12 7.13
C LYS A 22 -19.60 -3.22 8.52
N TYR A 23 -18.43 -3.84 8.57
CA TYR A 23 -17.69 -4.08 9.81
C TYR A 23 -16.31 -3.45 9.67
N TYR A 24 -15.88 -2.75 10.72
CA TYR A 24 -14.57 -2.11 10.79
C TYR A 24 -13.73 -2.82 11.83
N LEU A 25 -12.43 -2.91 11.57
CA LEU A 25 -11.48 -3.30 12.59
C LEU A 25 -11.50 -2.26 13.73
N PRO A 26 -11.53 -2.67 15.02
CA PRO A 26 -11.66 -1.74 16.14
C PRO A 26 -10.63 -0.60 16.16
N THR A 27 -9.41 -0.86 15.69
CA THR A 27 -8.30 0.10 15.66
C THR A 27 -8.50 1.27 14.67
N ILE A 28 -9.41 1.12 13.71
CA ILE A 28 -9.71 2.14 12.68
C ILE A 28 -11.13 2.71 12.81
N GLN A 29 -11.94 2.14 13.71
CA GLN A 29 -13.32 2.54 13.89
C GLN A 29 -13.40 4.03 14.31
N GLY A 30 -14.32 4.76 13.67
CA GLY A 30 -14.48 6.21 13.86
C GLY A 30 -13.44 7.07 13.13
N ARG A 31 -12.35 6.49 12.61
CA ARG A 31 -11.34 7.22 11.82
C ARG A 31 -11.53 6.99 10.33
N PHE A 32 -11.83 5.75 9.95
CA PHE A 32 -11.92 5.33 8.55
C PHE A 32 -13.38 5.11 8.17
N THR A 33 -13.75 5.54 6.97
CA THR A 33 -15.10 5.39 6.41
C THR A 33 -14.99 4.75 5.04
N ALA A 34 -15.79 3.69 4.83
CA ALA A 34 -15.88 3.01 3.54
C ALA A 34 -17.25 3.27 2.93
N SER A 35 -17.25 3.56 1.64
CA SER A 35 -18.44 3.86 0.85
C SER A 35 -18.25 3.36 -0.57
N LYS A 36 -19.36 3.07 -1.25
CA LYS A 36 -19.38 2.56 -2.62
C LYS A 36 -20.37 3.37 -3.43
N ASP A 37 -19.99 3.76 -4.65
CA ASP A 37 -20.92 4.28 -5.67
C ASP A 37 -21.21 3.22 -6.75
N SER A 38 -21.70 3.62 -7.93
CA SER A 38 -22.03 2.70 -9.02
C SER A 38 -20.81 1.93 -9.57
N SER A 39 -19.61 2.50 -9.51
CA SER A 39 -18.41 1.95 -10.18
C SER A 39 -17.14 1.94 -9.32
N LYS A 40 -17.15 2.67 -8.20
CA LYS A 40 -15.97 2.92 -7.36
C LYS A 40 -16.27 2.55 -5.92
N PHE A 41 -15.21 2.12 -5.25
CA PHE A 41 -15.21 1.81 -3.84
C PHE A 41 -14.15 2.67 -3.17
N TYR A 42 -14.53 3.37 -2.11
CA TYR A 42 -13.71 4.36 -1.45
C TYR A 42 -13.39 3.95 -0.02
N LEU A 43 -12.20 4.35 0.43
CA LEU A 43 -11.79 4.36 1.82
C LEU A 43 -11.33 5.77 2.17
N GLN A 44 -12.19 6.53 2.83
CA GLN A 44 -11.82 7.80 3.41
C GLN A 44 -11.14 7.55 4.76
N MET A 45 -9.97 8.13 4.95
CA MET A 45 -9.17 7.96 6.16
C MET A 45 -8.95 9.32 6.80
N ASN A 46 -9.48 9.51 8.00
CA ASN A 46 -9.29 10.74 8.78
C ASN A 46 -8.38 10.45 9.99
N ASN A 47 -7.71 11.47 10.52
CA ASN A 47 -6.83 11.36 11.71
C ASN A 47 -5.82 10.20 11.57
N LEU A 48 -5.09 10.20 10.46
CA LEU A 48 -4.06 9.22 10.15
C LEU A 48 -2.90 9.33 11.14
N LYS A 49 -2.37 8.19 11.52
CA LYS A 49 -1.21 8.07 12.43
C LYS A 49 -0.05 7.39 11.72
N VAL A 50 1.15 7.49 12.27
CA VAL A 50 2.37 6.91 11.64
C VAL A 50 2.21 5.40 11.43
N GLU A 51 1.56 4.72 12.38
CA GLU A 51 1.26 3.30 12.35
C GLU A 51 0.24 2.88 11.26
N ASP A 52 -0.41 3.83 10.60
CA ASP A 52 -1.28 3.59 9.44
C ASP A 52 -0.49 3.55 8.12
N THR A 53 0.83 3.74 8.14
CA THR A 53 1.70 3.57 6.96
C THR A 53 1.65 2.12 6.46
N ALA A 54 1.13 1.92 5.26
CA ALA A 54 0.89 0.62 4.66
C ALA A 54 0.57 0.73 3.17
N VAL A 55 0.56 -0.42 2.48
CA VAL A 55 -0.12 -0.56 1.19
C VAL A 55 -1.56 -0.96 1.44
N TYR A 56 -2.51 -0.23 0.88
CA TYR A 56 -3.94 -0.45 1.03
C TYR A 56 -4.52 -1.10 -0.22
N TYR A 57 -5.20 -2.23 -0.04
CA TYR A 57 -5.78 -3.01 -1.12
C TYR A 57 -7.30 -3.01 -1.04
N CYS A 58 -7.93 -2.70 -2.17
CA CYS A 58 -9.31 -3.06 -2.43
C CYS A 58 -9.35 -4.53 -2.85
N ALA A 59 -10.11 -5.35 -2.13
CA ALA A 59 -10.30 -6.76 -2.44
C ALA A 59 -11.80 -7.08 -2.49
N ARG A 60 -12.19 -7.93 -3.44
CA ARG A 60 -13.58 -8.38 -3.65
C ARG A 60 -13.62 -9.90 -3.62
N GLY A 61 -14.57 -10.45 -2.88
CA GLY A 61 -14.83 -11.89 -2.80
C GLY A 61 -16.31 -12.16 -2.58
N SER A 62 -16.72 -13.38 -2.85
CA SER A 62 -18.09 -13.85 -2.61
C SER A 62 -18.38 -14.14 -1.13
N ASN A 63 -17.37 -14.55 -0.36
CA ASN A 63 -17.50 -15.01 1.03
C ASN A 63 -16.42 -14.39 1.94
N TRP A 64 -16.45 -14.72 3.24
CA TRP A 64 -15.50 -14.19 4.25
C TRP A 64 -14.06 -14.71 4.13
N THR A 65 -13.85 -15.80 3.41
CA THR A 65 -12.59 -16.56 3.40
C THR A 65 -11.76 -16.42 2.14
N TYR A 66 -12.37 -16.09 1.00
CA TYR A 66 -11.69 -16.04 -0.30
C TYR A 66 -11.94 -14.71 -1.01
N PHE A 67 -10.84 -14.07 -1.43
CA PHE A 67 -10.87 -12.85 -2.23
C PHE A 67 -10.46 -13.18 -3.67
N ASP A 68 -11.43 -13.15 -4.57
CA ASP A 68 -11.25 -13.50 -5.98
C ASP A 68 -10.49 -12.42 -6.76
N TYR A 69 -10.63 -11.15 -6.35
CA TYR A 69 -10.03 -10.01 -7.04
C TYR A 69 -9.34 -9.07 -6.07
N TRP A 70 -8.13 -8.64 -6.44
CA TRP A 70 -7.33 -7.68 -5.71
C TRP A 70 -6.97 -6.50 -6.61
N GLY A 71 -7.14 -5.29 -6.08
CA GLY A 71 -6.58 -4.08 -6.68
C GLY A 71 -5.05 -4.07 -6.58
N LYS A 72 -4.41 -3.23 -7.38
CA LYS A 72 -2.94 -3.08 -7.40
C LYS A 72 -2.34 -2.62 -6.07
N GLY A 73 -3.17 -2.03 -5.20
CA GLY A 73 -2.74 -1.45 -3.94
C GLY A 73 -2.34 0.01 -4.10
N THR A 74 -2.51 0.79 -3.04
CA THR A 74 -2.07 2.18 -2.95
C THR A 74 -1.17 2.33 -1.74
N SER A 75 0.08 2.76 -1.96
CA SER A 75 1.01 3.03 -0.87
C SER A 75 0.67 4.36 -0.21
N VAL A 76 0.47 4.32 1.10
CA VAL A 76 0.22 5.51 1.92
C VAL A 76 1.30 5.56 2.97
N VAL A 77 2.10 6.62 2.95
CA VAL A 77 3.20 6.85 3.88
C VAL A 77 2.91 8.10 4.69
N ILE A 78 2.82 7.93 6.01
CA ILE A 78 2.59 9.04 6.94
C ILE A 78 3.93 9.47 7.52
N ILE A 79 4.44 10.58 6.99
CA ILE A 79 5.68 11.22 7.44
C ILE A 79 5.35 12.42 8.33
N ARG A 80 6.14 12.61 9.39
CA ARG A 80 6.07 13.82 10.24
C ARG A 80 6.87 14.98 9.68
N GLU A 81 7.82 14.66 8.81
CA GLU A 81 8.75 15.60 8.22
C GLU A 81 8.60 15.60 6.71
N SER A 82 8.97 16.71 6.06
CA SER A 82 8.88 16.82 4.61
C SER A 82 9.84 15.84 3.92
N PRO A 83 9.45 15.20 2.81
CA PRO A 83 10.31 14.26 2.12
C PRO A 83 11.52 14.99 1.56
N LYS A 84 12.72 14.48 1.87
CA LYS A 84 13.96 14.93 1.25
C LYS A 84 14.15 14.18 -0.06
N ALA A 85 14.38 14.91 -1.15
CA ALA A 85 14.71 14.29 -2.43
C ALA A 85 15.98 13.41 -2.29
N PRO A 86 16.02 12.21 -2.90
CA PRO A 86 17.21 11.39 -2.88
C PRO A 86 18.34 12.10 -3.64
N SER A 87 19.56 11.99 -3.12
CA SER A 87 20.76 12.34 -3.89
C SER A 87 21.08 11.20 -4.84
N LEU A 88 21.33 11.51 -6.11
CA LEU A 88 21.65 10.52 -7.13
C LEU A 88 23.16 10.41 -7.29
N PHE A 89 23.73 9.23 -7.04
CA PHE A 89 25.15 8.96 -7.25
C PHE A 89 25.34 7.87 -8.32
N PRO A 90 26.02 8.17 -9.45
CA PRO A 90 26.30 7.15 -10.46
C PRO A 90 27.33 6.15 -9.92
N LEU A 91 27.03 4.87 -10.04
CA LEU A 91 27.95 3.78 -9.75
C LEU A 91 28.65 3.39 -11.06
N ILE A 92 29.93 3.74 -11.16
CA ILE A 92 30.77 3.43 -12.32
C ILE A 92 31.52 2.13 -12.01
N PRO A 93 31.45 1.12 -12.90
CA PRO A 93 32.20 -0.12 -12.71
C PRO A 93 33.70 0.16 -12.72
N SER A 94 34.44 -0.33 -11.72
CA SER A 94 35.90 -0.26 -11.70
C SER A 94 36.50 -1.58 -12.17
N GLY A 95 37.15 -1.57 -13.34
CA GLY A 95 37.81 -2.75 -13.91
C GLY A 95 38.21 -2.50 -15.36
N ASP A 96 39.21 -3.25 -15.82
CA ASP A 96 39.61 -3.24 -17.23
C ASP A 96 38.66 -4.18 -17.98
N ASN A 97 37.64 -3.61 -18.64
CA ASN A 97 36.54 -4.35 -19.28
C ASN A 97 36.95 -4.96 -20.63
N SER A 98 38.22 -5.31 -20.82
CA SER A 98 38.77 -5.73 -22.12
C SER A 98 38.25 -7.09 -22.60
N GLU A 99 37.75 -7.94 -21.70
CA GLU A 99 37.25 -9.30 -22.00
C GLU A 99 35.74 -9.48 -21.82
N THR A 100 35.01 -8.48 -21.30
CA THR A 100 33.58 -8.58 -21.02
C THR A 100 32.76 -7.72 -21.99
N THR A 101 31.80 -8.31 -22.69
CA THR A 101 30.85 -7.58 -23.58
C THR A 101 29.80 -6.77 -22.81
N ASP A 102 29.63 -7.08 -21.53
CA ASP A 102 28.54 -6.56 -20.71
C ASP A 102 29.07 -5.52 -19.72
N ILE A 103 28.44 -4.34 -19.70
CA ILE A 103 28.77 -3.25 -18.79
C ILE A 103 27.63 -3.11 -17.77
N THR A 104 27.95 -3.17 -16.49
CA THR A 104 26.99 -2.88 -15.41
C THR A 104 27.18 -1.46 -14.90
N ILE A 105 26.15 -0.64 -15.02
CA ILE A 105 26.06 0.70 -14.41
C ILE A 105 24.94 0.70 -13.38
N GLY A 106 25.12 1.46 -12.30
CA GLY A 106 24.12 1.57 -11.24
C GLY A 106 23.90 3.01 -10.80
N CYS A 107 22.91 3.21 -9.95
CA CYS A 107 22.69 4.45 -9.22
C CYS A 107 22.40 4.10 -7.75
N LEU A 108 22.97 4.89 -6.85
CA LEU A 108 22.61 4.93 -5.43
C LEU A 108 21.75 6.17 -5.17
#